data_AF-A0A6P6IB66-F1
#
_entry.id   AF-A0A6P6IB66-F1
#
_cell.length_a   1.000
_cell.length_b   1.000
_cell.length_c   1.000
_cell.angle_alpha   90.00
_cell.angle_beta   90.00
_cell.angle_gamma   90.00
#
_symmetry.space_group_name_H-M   'P 1'
#
loop_
_entity.id
_entity.type
_entity.pdbx_description
1 polymer ?
#
loop_
_entity_poly.entity_id
_entity_poly.type
_entity_poly.pdbx_seq_one_letter_code
_entity_poly.pdbx_strand_id
1 'polypeptide(L)'
;MTAIPVDDCINFVGMKFIDNTLYFVADSDENLETDYFGKLEHKLSILRNLNDQVLFINQGDQPVFEDMPDSDCTDNAPRTEFIIYMYKDSLTRGLAVTISVNYKTMSTLSCENKIISFKEMSPPESINDEGNDIIFFQRSVPGHDDKIQFESSLYKGYFLACEKEKDLFKLILKKKDENGDKSIMFTVQNKN
;
A
#
# COMPACT_ATOMS: atom_id res chain seq x y z
N MET A 1 41.97 9.95 16.33
CA MET A 1 40.77 9.22 15.87
C MET A 1 40.71 9.37 14.36
N THR A 2 41.00 8.29 13.64
CA THR A 2 40.90 8.21 12.18
C THR A 2 39.43 8.00 11.81
N ALA A 3 38.89 8.87 10.96
CA ALA A 3 37.55 8.70 10.41
C ALA A 3 37.56 7.46 9.48
N ILE A 4 36.63 6.54 9.72
CA ILE A 4 36.38 5.42 8.82
C ILE A 4 35.59 6.00 7.63
N PRO A 5 36.09 5.93 6.38
CA PRO A 5 35.31 6.35 5.24
C PRO A 5 34.11 5.41 5.11
N VAL A 6 32.91 5.99 5.15
CA VAL A 6 31.68 5.27 4.81
C VAL A 6 31.71 5.10 3.30
N ASP A 7 31.62 3.85 2.84
CA ASP A 7 31.70 3.48 1.44
C ASP A 7 30.38 3.82 0.73
N ASP A 8 30.10 5.11 0.55
CA ASP A 8 28.98 5.62 -0.25
C ASP A 8 29.31 5.54 -1.76
N CYS A 9 29.92 4.44 -2.19
CA CYS A 9 30.30 4.26 -3.58
C CYS A 9 29.13 3.76 -4.41
N ILE A 10 28.69 4.58 -5.37
CA ILE A 10 27.83 4.14 -6.45
C ILE A 10 28.66 3.22 -7.34
N ASN A 11 28.32 1.92 -7.36
CA ASN A 11 28.90 0.96 -8.30
C ASN A 11 28.30 1.20 -9.68
N PHE A 12 29.06 1.87 -10.56
CA PHE A 12 28.66 2.02 -11.95
C PHE A 12 28.96 0.74 -12.73
N VAL A 13 27.98 0.29 -13.52
CA VAL A 13 28.20 -0.69 -14.60
C VAL A 13 29.25 -0.18 -15.57
N GLY A 14 29.81 -1.06 -16.42
CA GLY A 14 30.86 -0.69 -17.37
C GLY A 14 30.59 0.63 -18.07
N MET A 15 31.55 1.55 -18.09
CA MET A 15 31.40 2.86 -18.72
C MET A 15 32.27 2.96 -19.96
N LYS A 16 31.76 3.60 -21.01
CA LYS A 16 32.51 3.87 -22.24
C LYS A 16 32.42 5.36 -22.59
N PHE A 17 33.57 5.94 -22.90
CA PHE A 17 33.65 7.33 -23.34
C PHE A 17 33.89 7.38 -24.86
N ILE A 18 33.00 8.02 -25.61
CA ILE A 18 33.10 8.17 -27.07
C ILE A 18 32.71 9.61 -27.42
N ASP A 19 33.51 10.29 -28.24
CA ASP A 19 33.22 11.65 -28.76
C ASP A 19 32.73 12.62 -27.67
N ASN A 20 33.49 12.71 -26.58
CA ASN A 20 33.18 13.57 -25.43
C ASN A 20 31.86 13.25 -24.70
N THR A 21 31.28 12.08 -24.97
CA THR A 21 30.02 11.59 -24.39
C THR A 21 30.29 10.33 -23.57
N LEU A 22 29.74 10.30 -22.36
CA LEU A 22 29.80 9.14 -21.48
C LEU A 22 28.59 8.23 -21.74
N TYR A 23 28.85 6.97 -22.03
CA TYR A 23 27.88 5.91 -22.26
C TYR A 23 27.99 4.87 -21.14
N PHE A 24 26.84 4.38 -20.66
CA PHE A 24 26.79 3.19 -19.81
C PHE A 24 26.70 1.96 -20.72
N VAL A 25 27.62 1.04 -20.55
CA VAL A 25 27.60 -0.29 -21.17
C VAL A 25 26.55 -1.08 -20.40
N ALA A 26 25.47 -1.44 -21.07
CA ALA A 26 24.57 -2.44 -20.54
C ALA A 26 25.37 -3.74 -20.45
N ASP A 27 25.66 -4.19 -19.22
CA ASP A 27 25.82 -5.63 -19.02
C ASP A 27 24.51 -6.26 -19.52
N SER A 28 24.62 -7.43 -20.15
CA SER A 28 23.47 -8.18 -20.68
C SER A 28 22.23 -7.97 -19.80
N ASP A 29 21.08 -7.63 -20.38
CA ASP A 29 19.80 -7.31 -19.69
C ASP A 29 19.43 -8.33 -18.57
N GLU A 30 20.09 -9.48 -18.54
CA GLU A 30 20.04 -10.52 -17.53
C GLU A 30 20.45 -10.10 -16.09
N ASN A 31 21.16 -8.98 -15.87
CA ASN A 31 21.66 -8.58 -14.54
C ASN A 31 21.21 -7.20 -14.04
N LEU A 32 20.27 -6.54 -14.71
CA LEU A 32 19.64 -5.34 -14.16
C LEU A 32 18.51 -5.78 -13.22
N GLU A 33 18.70 -5.66 -11.91
CA GLU A 33 17.62 -5.85 -10.94
C GLU A 33 16.52 -4.81 -11.21
N THR A 34 15.45 -5.24 -11.86
CA THR A 34 14.26 -4.41 -12.05
C THR A 34 13.42 -4.48 -10.79
N ASP A 35 13.68 -3.56 -9.85
CA ASP A 35 12.73 -3.29 -8.77
C ASP A 35 11.46 -2.72 -9.42
N TYR A 36 10.41 -3.53 -9.44
CA TYR A 36 9.16 -3.13 -10.07
C TYR A 36 8.40 -2.12 -9.18
N PHE A 37 8.43 -2.35 -7.87
CA PHE A 37 7.99 -1.42 -6.85
C PHE A 37 9.15 -1.08 -5.91
N GLY A 38 9.54 0.20 -5.84
CA GLY A 38 10.53 0.70 -4.87
C GLY A 38 9.87 1.54 -3.79
N LYS A 39 10.08 1.20 -2.51
CA LYS A 39 9.46 1.89 -1.38
C LYS A 39 9.94 3.33 -1.27
N LEU A 40 9.03 4.23 -0.92
CA LEU A 40 9.25 5.66 -0.76
C LEU A 40 9.01 6.05 0.71
N GLU A 41 8.08 6.97 0.95
CA GLU A 41 7.67 7.42 2.28
C GLU A 41 6.45 6.64 2.80
N HIS A 42 6.06 6.93 4.04
CA HIS A 42 4.83 6.39 4.63
C HIS A 42 4.07 7.47 5.39
N LYS A 43 2.76 7.25 5.57
CA LYS A 43 1.88 8.11 6.35
C LYS A 43 1.05 7.29 7.31
N LEU A 44 0.98 7.74 8.56
CA LEU A 44 0.02 7.21 9.52
C LEU A 44 -1.36 7.77 9.20
N SER A 45 -2.36 6.90 9.12
CA SER A 45 -3.67 7.24 8.55
C SER A 45 -4.81 6.53 9.27
N ILE A 46 -5.96 7.20 9.33
CA ILE A 46 -7.25 6.59 9.68
C ILE A 46 -8.04 6.40 8.38
N LEU A 47 -8.55 5.20 8.15
CA LEU A 47 -9.38 4.88 7.00
C LEU A 47 -10.85 4.82 7.43
N ARG A 48 -11.73 5.47 6.67
CA ARG A 48 -13.18 5.35 6.86
C ARG A 48 -13.86 4.89 5.57
N ASN A 49 -14.94 4.14 5.70
CA ASN A 49 -15.84 3.84 4.57
C ASN A 49 -16.75 5.05 4.27
N LEU A 50 -17.64 4.96 3.29
CA LEU A 50 -18.57 6.05 2.95
C LEU A 50 -19.62 6.38 4.02
N ASN A 51 -19.84 5.49 4.99
CA ASN A 51 -20.73 5.74 6.11
C ASN A 51 -19.98 6.35 7.31
N ASP A 52 -18.75 6.85 7.10
CA ASP A 52 -17.84 7.39 8.11
C ASP A 52 -17.41 6.40 9.22
N GLN A 53 -17.69 5.11 9.04
CA GLN A 53 -17.24 4.05 9.94
C GLN A 53 -15.74 3.82 9.77
N VAL A 54 -15.05 3.70 10.89
CA VAL A 54 -13.58 3.60 10.97
C VAL A 54 -13.15 2.16 10.81
N LEU A 55 -12.19 1.91 9.92
CA LEU A 55 -11.48 0.65 9.84
C LEU A 55 -10.67 0.45 11.12
N PHE A 56 -10.78 -0.71 11.75
CA PHE A 56 -9.94 -1.07 12.89
C PHE A 56 -9.73 -2.59 13.00
N ILE A 57 -8.69 -3.00 13.74
CA ILE A 57 -8.42 -4.40 14.05
C ILE A 57 -9.11 -4.80 15.35
N ASN A 58 -10.13 -5.65 15.26
CA ASN A 58 -10.89 -6.08 16.44
C ASN A 58 -10.09 -7.08 17.32
N GLN A 59 -10.71 -7.54 18.41
CA GLN A 59 -10.06 -8.49 19.34
C GLN A 59 -9.77 -9.87 18.73
N GLY A 60 -10.46 -10.23 17.65
CA GLY A 60 -10.21 -11.45 16.87
C GLY A 60 -9.20 -11.26 15.75
N ASP A 61 -8.44 -10.16 15.75
CA ASP A 61 -7.47 -9.79 14.73
C ASP A 61 -8.08 -9.67 13.31
N GLN A 62 -9.37 -9.30 13.23
CA GLN A 62 -10.09 -9.10 11.98
C GLN A 62 -10.21 -7.61 11.63
N PRO A 63 -10.04 -7.23 10.35
CA PRO A 63 -10.28 -5.87 9.89
C PRO A 63 -11.77 -5.62 9.66
N VAL A 64 -12.34 -4.77 10.50
CA VAL A 64 -13.77 -4.44 10.51
C VAL A 64 -13.99 -2.93 10.55
N PHE A 65 -15.19 -2.48 10.21
CA PHE A 65 -15.62 -1.08 10.26
C PHE A 65 -16.63 -0.87 11.38
N GLU A 66 -16.41 0.16 12.20
CA GLU A 66 -17.31 0.53 13.30
C GLU A 66 -17.56 2.05 13.35
N ASP A 67 -18.74 2.43 13.82
CA ASP A 67 -19.08 3.82 14.11
C ASP A 67 -18.23 4.31 15.29
N MET A 68 -17.28 5.21 15.00
CA MET A 68 -16.29 5.66 15.98
C MET A 68 -16.01 7.16 15.84
N PRO A 69 -16.25 7.98 16.90
CA PRO A 69 -15.86 9.38 16.92
C PRO A 69 -14.33 9.53 17.02
N ASP A 70 -13.81 10.72 16.72
CA ASP A 70 -12.35 10.97 16.68
C ASP A 70 -11.66 10.76 18.04
N SER A 71 -12.36 11.00 19.17
CA SER A 71 -11.86 10.69 20.51
C SER A 71 -11.56 9.20 20.66
N ASP A 72 -12.52 8.38 20.28
CA ASP A 72 -12.46 6.93 20.41
C ASP A 72 -11.45 6.35 19.42
N CYS A 73 -11.22 7.02 18.28
CA CYS A 73 -10.14 6.64 17.36
C CYS A 73 -8.78 6.72 18.04
N THR A 74 -8.55 7.79 18.83
CA THR A 74 -7.31 7.97 19.60
C THR A 74 -7.20 6.94 20.71
N ASP A 75 -8.29 6.69 21.45
CA ASP A 75 -8.30 5.74 22.56
C ASP A 75 -8.12 4.28 22.09
N ASN A 76 -8.58 3.95 20.88
CA ASN A 76 -8.41 2.64 20.27
C ASN A 76 -7.10 2.49 19.48
N ALA A 77 -6.25 3.51 19.42
CA ALA A 77 -4.91 3.37 18.87
C ALA A 77 -4.12 2.28 19.65
N PRO A 78 -3.30 1.46 18.97
CA PRO A 78 -2.89 1.55 17.56
C PRO A 78 -3.82 0.80 16.58
N ARG A 79 -4.96 0.25 17.02
CA ARG A 79 -5.80 -0.63 16.19
C ARG A 79 -6.56 0.10 15.07
N THR A 80 -6.70 1.40 15.20
CA THR A 80 -7.35 2.34 14.27
C THR A 80 -6.35 3.08 13.39
N GLU A 81 -5.05 2.90 13.63
CA GLU A 81 -3.96 3.62 12.96
C GLU A 81 -3.25 2.71 11.96
N PHE A 82 -3.40 3.02 10.68
CA PHE A 82 -2.78 2.28 9.60
C PHE A 82 -1.61 3.06 9.00
N ILE A 83 -0.54 2.36 8.67
CA ILE A 83 0.64 2.92 8.03
C ILE A 83 0.52 2.63 6.53
N ILE A 84 0.30 3.67 5.74
CA ILE A 84 0.23 3.55 4.28
C ILE A 84 1.64 3.84 3.74
N TYR A 85 2.34 2.81 3.28
CA TYR A 85 3.64 2.97 2.63
C TYR A 85 3.44 3.18 1.13
N MET A 86 4.10 4.18 0.58
CA MET A 86 4.03 4.52 -0.84
C MET A 86 5.18 3.85 -1.58
N TYR A 87 4.91 3.40 -2.79
CA TYR A 87 5.88 2.78 -3.68
C TYR A 87 5.91 3.52 -5.02
N LYS A 88 7.11 3.63 -5.59
CA LYS A 88 7.32 3.99 -6.99
C LYS A 88 7.01 2.75 -7.84
N ASP A 89 6.01 2.83 -8.69
CA ASP A 89 5.69 1.82 -9.71
C ASP A 89 6.41 2.16 -11.03
N SER A 90 7.03 1.17 -11.65
CA SER A 90 7.65 1.29 -12.98
C SER A 90 6.62 1.51 -14.11
N LEU A 91 5.39 1.02 -13.96
CA LEU A 91 4.28 1.21 -14.88
C LEU A 91 3.23 2.12 -14.24
N THR A 92 3.14 3.38 -14.66
CA THR A 92 2.26 4.43 -14.10
C THR A 92 0.76 4.06 -14.09
N ARG A 93 0.29 3.27 -13.12
CA ARG A 93 -1.07 2.68 -13.06
C ARG A 93 -1.88 3.15 -11.83
N GLY A 94 -1.38 4.15 -11.13
CA GLY A 94 -1.90 4.66 -9.86
C GLY A 94 -0.79 4.79 -8.83
N LEU A 95 -1.10 5.32 -7.64
CA LEU A 95 -0.14 5.34 -6.55
C LEU A 95 -0.10 3.95 -5.92
N ALA A 96 1.01 3.22 -6.08
CA ALA A 96 1.20 1.93 -5.44
C ALA A 96 1.41 2.10 -3.93
N VAL A 97 0.67 1.35 -3.13
CA VAL A 97 0.74 1.39 -1.67
C VAL A 97 0.63 0.02 -1.03
N THR A 98 1.21 -0.13 0.15
CA THR A 98 0.84 -1.17 1.11
C THR A 98 0.12 -0.54 2.29
N ILE A 99 -0.75 -1.30 2.96
CA ILE A 99 -1.46 -0.86 4.17
C ILE A 99 -1.03 -1.76 5.31
N SER A 100 -0.34 -1.21 6.30
CA SER A 100 0.16 -1.96 7.45
C SER A 100 -0.49 -1.46 8.74
N VAL A 101 -0.42 -2.27 9.79
CA VAL A 101 -0.84 -1.91 11.14
C VAL A 101 0.23 -2.41 12.11
N ASN A 102 0.58 -1.57 13.09
CA ASN A 102 1.51 -1.95 14.15
C ASN A 102 0.72 -2.22 15.44
N TYR A 103 0.07 -3.38 15.49
CA TYR A 103 -0.71 -3.83 16.64
C TYR A 103 -0.23 -5.22 17.06
N LYS A 104 0.35 -5.32 18.26
CA LYS A 104 1.18 -6.45 18.76
C LYS A 104 2.49 -6.62 17.98
N THR A 105 2.38 -6.86 16.67
CA THR A 105 3.50 -6.98 15.73
C THR A 105 3.16 -6.25 14.43
N MET A 106 4.18 -5.88 13.65
CA MET A 106 3.97 -5.25 12.35
C MET A 106 3.31 -6.25 11.40
N SER A 107 2.13 -5.92 10.91
CA SER A 107 1.41 -6.74 9.93
C SER A 107 0.99 -5.92 8.73
N THR A 108 1.04 -6.51 7.55
CA THR A 108 0.70 -5.86 6.27
C THR A 108 -0.48 -6.56 5.62
N LEU A 109 -1.41 -5.75 5.11
CA LEU A 109 -2.61 -6.22 4.43
C LEU A 109 -2.25 -6.94 3.14
N SER A 110 -2.74 -8.17 2.99
CA SER A 110 -2.61 -9.00 1.80
C SER A 110 -3.99 -9.37 1.28
N CYS A 111 -4.09 -9.53 -0.04
CA CYS A 111 -5.24 -10.07 -0.71
C CYS A 111 -4.99 -11.44 -1.36
N GLU A 112 -3.99 -12.20 -0.88
CA GLU A 112 -3.65 -13.52 -1.41
C GLU A 112 -4.89 -14.42 -1.55
N ASN A 113 -4.99 -15.17 -2.65
CA ASN A 113 -6.15 -16.00 -2.96
C ASN A 113 -7.51 -15.24 -2.96
N LYS A 114 -7.48 -13.92 -3.17
CA LYS A 114 -8.64 -13.01 -3.08
C LYS A 114 -9.28 -12.92 -1.70
N ILE A 115 -8.52 -13.26 -0.65
CA ILE A 115 -8.97 -13.19 0.75
C ILE A 115 -8.15 -12.11 1.46
N ILE A 116 -8.84 -11.18 2.11
CA ILE A 116 -8.22 -10.12 2.91
C ILE A 116 -7.72 -10.72 4.22
N SER A 117 -6.43 -10.51 4.50
CA SER A 117 -5.80 -10.89 5.75
C SER A 117 -4.63 -9.95 6.07
N PHE A 118 -4.30 -9.81 7.36
CA PHE A 118 -3.07 -9.17 7.78
C PHE A 118 -2.01 -10.24 8.00
N LYS A 119 -0.92 -10.18 7.22
CA LYS A 119 0.23 -11.07 7.34
C LYS A 119 1.26 -10.41 8.26
N GLU A 120 1.80 -11.16 9.21
CA GLU A 120 2.87 -10.68 10.08
C GLU A 120 4.16 -10.47 9.28
N MET A 121 4.36 -9.24 8.79
CA MET A 121 5.50 -8.82 8.01
C MET A 121 5.59 -7.30 7.95
N SER A 122 6.81 -6.78 7.85
CA SER A 122 7.05 -5.41 7.44
C SER A 122 7.01 -5.29 5.91
N PRO A 123 6.50 -4.19 5.36
CA PRO A 123 6.50 -4.00 3.92
C PRO A 123 7.94 -3.85 3.38
N PRO A 124 8.32 -4.62 2.34
CA PRO A 124 9.70 -4.74 1.87
C PRO A 124 10.19 -3.46 1.18
N GLU A 125 11.50 -3.24 1.12
CA GLU A 125 12.07 -2.05 0.46
C GLU A 125 11.89 -2.07 -1.06
N SER A 126 11.91 -3.25 -1.68
CA SER A 126 11.57 -3.42 -3.09
C SER A 126 10.79 -4.72 -3.35
N ILE A 127 10.08 -4.75 -4.49
CA ILE A 127 9.33 -5.90 -5.00
C ILE A 127 9.59 -6.00 -6.50
N ASN A 128 9.99 -7.18 -6.98
CA ASN A 128 10.44 -7.39 -8.36
C ASN A 128 9.34 -7.91 -9.29
N ASP A 129 8.15 -8.18 -8.76
CA ASP A 129 6.99 -8.67 -9.52
C ASP A 129 6.08 -7.53 -9.98
N GLU A 130 5.49 -7.64 -11.17
CA GLU A 130 4.59 -6.61 -11.73
C GLU A 130 3.29 -6.39 -10.94
N GLY A 131 2.93 -7.37 -10.11
CA GLY A 131 1.78 -7.40 -9.23
C GLY A 131 2.08 -8.26 -8.01
N ASN A 132 1.57 -7.84 -6.86
CA ASN A 132 1.88 -8.47 -5.58
C ASN A 132 0.65 -8.40 -4.65
N ASP A 133 0.42 -9.42 -3.83
CA ASP A 133 -0.76 -9.54 -3.01
C ASP A 133 -0.87 -8.47 -1.90
N ILE A 134 0.24 -7.82 -1.53
CA ILE A 134 0.24 -6.72 -0.56
C ILE A 134 0.18 -5.32 -1.20
N ILE A 135 0.31 -5.21 -2.53
CA ILE A 135 0.31 -3.93 -3.25
C ILE A 135 -1.07 -3.61 -3.80
N PHE A 136 -1.54 -2.41 -3.47
CA PHE A 136 -2.78 -1.83 -3.98
C PHE A 136 -2.50 -0.51 -4.70
N PHE A 137 -3.20 -0.24 -5.80
CA PHE A 137 -3.22 1.06 -6.46
C PHE A 137 -4.27 1.96 -5.83
N GLN A 138 -3.80 2.95 -5.06
CA GLN A 138 -4.62 4.04 -4.59
C GLN A 138 -4.96 4.98 -5.75
N ARG A 139 -6.25 5.26 -5.94
CA ARG A 139 -6.77 6.15 -6.98
C ARG A 139 -7.89 7.04 -6.43
N SER A 140 -7.90 8.30 -6.85
CA SER A 140 -9.04 9.20 -6.58
C SER A 140 -10.26 8.79 -7.38
N VAL A 141 -11.45 8.98 -6.81
CA VAL A 141 -12.72 8.74 -7.50
C VAL A 141 -13.07 9.96 -8.36
N PRO A 142 -13.29 9.82 -9.68
CA PRO A 142 -13.68 10.94 -10.53
C PRO A 142 -14.95 11.64 -10.01
N GLY A 143 -14.89 12.97 -9.87
CA GLY A 143 -16.00 13.78 -9.35
C GLY A 143 -16.04 13.92 -7.82
N HIS A 144 -15.08 13.34 -7.10
CA HIS A 144 -14.94 13.47 -5.65
C HIS A 144 -13.48 13.73 -5.26
N ASP A 145 -13.22 14.84 -4.55
CA ASP A 145 -11.85 15.24 -4.20
C ASP A 145 -11.27 14.45 -3.01
N ASP A 146 -12.13 13.95 -2.13
CA ASP A 146 -11.76 13.30 -0.86
C ASP A 146 -11.90 11.78 -0.88
N LYS A 147 -12.54 11.21 -1.92
CA LYS A 147 -12.82 9.78 -2.01
C LYS A 147 -11.75 9.06 -2.80
N ILE A 148 -11.31 7.93 -2.27
CA ILE A 148 -10.29 7.07 -2.87
C ILE A 148 -10.78 5.63 -3.01
N GLN A 149 -10.14 4.90 -3.92
CA GLN A 149 -10.31 3.46 -4.16
C GLN A 149 -8.94 2.79 -4.11
N PHE A 150 -8.92 1.54 -3.64
CA PHE A 150 -7.72 0.70 -3.62
C PHE A 150 -7.93 -0.52 -4.52
N GLU A 151 -7.34 -0.52 -5.70
CA GLU A 151 -7.37 -1.67 -6.62
C GLU A 151 -6.22 -2.63 -6.30
N SER A 152 -6.46 -3.94 -6.25
CA SER A 152 -5.38 -4.92 -6.12
C SER A 152 -4.44 -4.88 -7.32
N SER A 153 -3.12 -4.88 -7.08
CA SER A 153 -2.14 -5.02 -8.17
C SER A 153 -2.09 -6.43 -8.74
N LEU A 154 -2.37 -7.45 -7.91
CA LEU A 154 -2.38 -8.86 -8.30
C LEU A 154 -3.68 -9.26 -9.03
N TYR A 155 -4.82 -8.70 -8.61
CA TYR A 155 -6.14 -9.03 -9.18
C TYR A 155 -6.80 -7.81 -9.83
N LYS A 156 -6.51 -7.59 -11.11
CA LYS A 156 -7.09 -6.47 -11.87
C LYS A 156 -8.61 -6.43 -11.80
N GLY A 157 -9.17 -5.25 -11.53
CA GLY A 157 -10.60 -5.02 -11.37
C GLY A 157 -11.18 -5.44 -10.01
N TYR A 158 -10.35 -5.96 -9.10
CA TYR A 158 -10.73 -6.21 -7.71
C TYR A 158 -10.26 -5.07 -6.80
N PHE A 159 -11.13 -4.66 -5.90
CA PHE A 159 -10.94 -3.52 -5.02
C PHE A 159 -11.17 -3.93 -3.57
N LEU A 160 -10.49 -3.22 -2.67
CA LEU A 160 -10.89 -3.21 -1.26
C LEU A 160 -12.31 -2.66 -1.14
N ALA A 161 -13.11 -3.27 -0.27
CA ALA A 161 -14.49 -2.87 -0.04
C ALA A 161 -14.91 -3.10 1.40
N CYS A 162 -15.87 -2.30 1.86
CA CYS A 162 -16.66 -2.61 3.03
C CYS A 162 -17.87 -3.45 2.63
N GLU A 163 -18.09 -4.58 3.30
CA GLU A 163 -19.29 -5.41 3.12
C GLU A 163 -19.88 -5.81 4.47
N LYS A 164 -21.20 -5.81 4.57
CA LYS A 164 -21.90 -6.26 5.77
C LYS A 164 -22.08 -7.77 5.73
N GLU A 165 -21.40 -8.47 6.62
CA GLU A 165 -21.59 -9.90 6.87
C GLU A 165 -22.20 -10.12 8.25
N LYS A 166 -23.47 -10.54 8.29
CA LYS A 166 -24.26 -10.64 9.53
C LYS A 166 -24.31 -9.28 10.24
N ASP A 167 -23.75 -9.19 11.44
CA ASP A 167 -23.74 -7.99 12.27
C ASP A 167 -22.42 -7.20 12.16
N LEU A 168 -21.47 -7.65 11.34
CA LEU A 168 -20.16 -7.00 11.18
C LEU A 168 -20.02 -6.38 9.79
N PHE A 169 -19.42 -5.19 9.74
CA PHE A 169 -18.93 -4.61 8.51
C PHE A 169 -17.47 -4.99 8.35
N LYS A 170 -17.13 -5.78 7.32
CA LYS A 170 -15.80 -6.32 7.12
C LYS A 170 -15.09 -5.64 5.95
N LEU A 171 -13.77 -5.56 6.05
CA LEU A 171 -12.92 -5.29 4.90
C LEU A 171 -12.78 -6.57 4.07
N ILE A 172 -13.13 -6.49 2.79
CA ILE A 172 -13.07 -7.60 1.84
C ILE A 172 -12.41 -7.17 0.53
N LEU A 173 -12.11 -8.14 -0.33
CA LEU A 173 -11.73 -7.92 -1.72
C LEU A 173 -12.90 -8.33 -2.61
N LYS A 174 -13.38 -7.43 -3.47
CA LYS A 174 -14.44 -7.77 -4.42
C LYS A 174 -14.20 -7.17 -5.80
N LYS A 175 -14.81 -7.79 -6.82
CA LYS A 175 -14.76 -7.25 -8.18
C LYS A 175 -15.65 -6.01 -8.24
N LYS A 176 -15.18 -4.94 -8.90
CA LYS A 176 -15.98 -3.72 -9.07
C LYS A 176 -17.17 -4.01 -9.98
N ASP A 177 -18.36 -3.68 -9.49
CA ASP A 177 -19.59 -3.74 -10.28
C ASP A 177 -19.71 -2.49 -11.19
N GLU A 178 -20.38 -2.65 -12.33
CA GLU A 178 -20.52 -1.59 -13.34
C GLU A 178 -21.45 -0.44 -12.87
N ASN A 179 -22.28 -0.65 -11.85
CA ASN A 179 -23.38 0.25 -11.46
C ASN A 179 -23.04 1.26 -10.34
N GLY A 180 -21.81 1.78 -10.30
CA GLY A 180 -21.45 2.83 -9.34
C GLY A 180 -21.38 2.33 -7.91
N ASP A 181 -20.68 1.21 -7.73
CA ASP A 181 -20.45 0.59 -6.44
C ASP A 181 -19.76 1.54 -5.46
N LYS A 182 -20.49 1.88 -4.40
CA LYS A 182 -20.09 2.82 -3.37
C LYS A 182 -19.25 2.15 -2.27
N SER A 183 -19.36 0.82 -2.11
CA SER A 183 -18.73 0.14 -0.97
C SER A 183 -17.21 0.00 -1.09
N ILE A 184 -16.65 0.29 -2.28
CA ILE A 184 -15.21 0.34 -2.56
C ILE A 184 -14.57 1.72 -2.29
N MET A 185 -15.36 2.71 -1.86
CA MET A 185 -14.89 4.08 -1.65
C MET A 185 -14.54 4.30 -0.18
N PHE A 186 -13.40 4.95 0.03
CA PHE A 186 -12.87 5.28 1.36
C PHE A 186 -12.49 6.75 1.43
N THR A 187 -12.36 7.25 2.64
CA THR A 187 -11.59 8.47 2.95
C THR A 187 -10.34 8.08 3.74
N VAL A 188 -9.21 8.71 3.42
CA VAL A 188 -7.96 8.59 4.17
C VAL A 188 -7.66 9.90 4.86
N GLN A 189 -7.62 9.86 6.19
CA GLN A 189 -7.22 10.98 7.02
C GLN A 189 -5.79 10.73 7.50
N ASN A 190 -4.83 11.43 6.87
CA ASN A 190 -3.44 11.39 7.30
C ASN A 190 -3.28 12.11 8.65
N LYS A 191 -2.53 11.52 9.58
CA LYS A 191 -2.07 12.19 10.79
C LYS A 191 -0.85 13.07 10.44
N ASN A 192 -0.81 14.25 11.04
CA ASN A 192 0.32 15.19 10.93
C ASN A 192 1.39 14.90 11.97
#